data_AF-A0AAU2I4X7-F1
#
_entry.id   AF-A0AAU2I4X7-F1
#
_cell.length_a   1.000
_cell.length_b   1.000
_cell.length_c   1.000
_cell.angle_alpha   90.00
_cell.angle_beta   90.00
_cell.angle_gamma   90.00
#
_symmetry.space_group_name_H-M   'P 1'
#
loop_
_entity.id
_entity.type
_entity.pdbx_description
1 polymer ?
#
loop_
_entity_poly.entity_id
_entity_poly.type
_entity_poly.pdbx_seq_one_letter_code
_entity_poly.pdbx_strand_id
1 'polypeptide(L)'
;MTSTERSDTDRQGLSYYPWWLDNLADDATLEGGAMTGTARGAEAVRTIVVKARELYEFQDFSYAGDFGDNGFLEIYDASIQGEPLKVVVTVTGNAAGQAQDLAVLHRPRNSLLLFSRLMHEKFAGTPLAEHFLSDES
;
A
#
# COMPACT_ATOMS: atom_id res chain seq x y z
N MET A 1 1.65 -8.74 35.77
CA MET A 1 2.04 -9.69 34.72
C MET A 1 0.86 -10.60 34.48
N THR A 2 -0.05 -10.14 33.63
CA THR A 2 -1.21 -10.90 33.16
C THR A 2 -1.14 -10.80 31.65
N SER A 3 -0.65 -11.88 31.07
CA SER A 3 -0.63 -12.10 29.63
C SER A 3 -2.09 -12.23 29.22
N THR A 4 -2.68 -11.13 28.74
CA THR A 4 -3.94 -11.21 28.01
C THR A 4 -3.62 -11.92 26.71
N GLU A 5 -3.99 -13.19 26.64
CA GLU A 5 -4.06 -13.96 25.40
C GLU A 5 -4.87 -13.11 24.40
N ARG A 6 -4.19 -12.54 23.39
CA ARG A 6 -4.85 -11.88 22.27
C ARG A 6 -5.69 -12.95 21.59
N SER A 7 -7.01 -12.85 21.71
CA SER A 7 -7.92 -13.73 21.00
C SER A 7 -7.69 -13.58 19.49
N ASP A 8 -7.56 -14.73 18.81
CA ASP A 8 -7.40 -14.97 17.36
C ASP A 8 -8.42 -14.31 16.41
N THR A 9 -9.29 -13.43 16.90
CA THR A 9 -10.53 -13.07 16.20
C THR A 9 -10.36 -12.06 15.07
N ASP A 10 -9.14 -11.58 14.81
CA ASP A 10 -8.88 -10.64 13.72
C ASP A 10 -7.41 -10.73 13.30
N ARG A 11 -7.13 -11.27 12.11
CA ARG A 11 -5.95 -10.90 11.30
C ARG A 11 -6.26 -9.51 10.68
N GLN A 12 -6.29 -8.50 11.58
CA GLN A 12 -7.25 -7.39 11.80
C GLN A 12 -7.66 -6.39 10.69
N GLY A 13 -7.30 -6.53 9.42
CA GLY A 13 -7.54 -5.41 8.46
C GLY A 13 -7.65 -5.77 7.00
N LEU A 14 -7.76 -7.04 6.66
CA LEU A 14 -7.91 -7.46 5.25
C LEU A 14 -9.28 -7.11 4.67
N SER A 15 -10.32 -6.95 5.50
CA SER A 15 -11.66 -6.51 5.09
C SER A 15 -11.79 -4.99 4.94
N TYR A 16 -10.83 -4.22 5.47
CA TYR A 16 -10.81 -2.77 5.31
C TYR A 16 -10.78 -2.41 3.83
N TYR A 17 -11.48 -1.36 3.40
CA TYR A 17 -11.35 -0.86 2.04
C TYR A 17 -11.41 0.66 2.10
N PRO A 18 -10.33 1.38 1.77
CA PRO A 18 -10.33 2.82 1.87
C PRO A 18 -11.27 3.44 0.83
N TRP A 19 -12.10 4.37 1.28
CA TRP A 19 -13.07 5.06 0.41
C TRP A 19 -12.39 5.77 -0.77
N TRP A 20 -11.17 6.28 -0.56
CA TRP A 20 -10.43 7.02 -1.57
C TRP A 20 -10.02 6.16 -2.77
N LEU A 21 -9.93 4.83 -2.60
CA LEU A 21 -9.52 3.92 -3.66
C LEU A 21 -10.58 3.81 -4.75
N ASP A 22 -11.86 3.98 -4.39
CA ASP A 22 -12.97 4.09 -5.35
C ASP A 22 -13.14 5.49 -5.95
N ASN A 23 -12.45 6.50 -5.39
CA ASN A 23 -12.57 7.90 -5.77
C ASN A 23 -11.24 8.50 -6.26
N LEU A 24 -10.49 7.75 -7.08
CA LEU A 24 -9.27 8.23 -7.72
C LEU A 24 -9.59 9.24 -8.84
N ALA A 25 -8.76 10.27 -8.97
CA ALA A 25 -8.74 11.13 -10.15
C ALA A 25 -8.26 10.33 -11.38
N ASP A 26 -8.77 10.66 -12.58
CA ASP A 26 -8.41 9.94 -13.81
C ASP A 26 -6.90 9.93 -14.07
N ASP A 27 -6.21 11.01 -13.68
CA ASP A 27 -4.76 11.20 -13.79
C ASP A 27 -4.00 11.00 -12.47
N ALA A 28 -4.58 10.25 -11.51
CA ALA A 28 -3.95 9.97 -10.23
C ALA A 28 -2.53 9.40 -10.36
N THR A 29 -1.67 9.74 -9.41
CA THR A 29 -0.28 9.30 -9.35
C THR A 29 -0.03 8.44 -8.13
N LEU A 30 0.89 7.49 -8.26
CA LEU A 30 1.36 6.67 -7.14
C LEU A 30 2.88 6.55 -7.19
N GLU A 31 3.49 6.88 -6.06
CA GLU A 31 4.90 6.68 -5.79
C GLU A 31 5.07 5.83 -4.52
N GLY A 32 6.17 5.10 -4.44
CA GLY A 32 6.48 4.36 -3.23
C GLY A 32 7.94 4.01 -3.15
N GLY A 33 8.44 3.81 -1.93
CA GLY A 33 9.84 3.42 -1.72
C GLY A 33 10.21 2.09 -2.39
N ALA A 34 9.23 1.23 -2.62
CA ALA A 34 9.39 -0.05 -3.34
C ALA A 34 9.34 0.09 -4.86
N MET A 35 9.06 1.28 -5.39
CA MET A 35 8.81 1.52 -6.81
C MET A 35 9.97 2.24 -7.52
N THR A 36 10.13 1.96 -8.81
CA THR A 36 10.92 2.74 -9.76
C THR A 36 9.97 3.65 -10.54
N GLY A 37 10.21 4.96 -10.42
CA GLY A 37 9.37 5.99 -11.05
C GLY A 37 7.97 6.12 -10.44
N THR A 38 7.06 6.71 -11.21
CA THR A 38 5.71 7.09 -10.79
C THR A 38 4.69 6.36 -11.66
N ALA A 39 3.78 5.62 -11.05
CA ALA A 39 2.62 5.08 -11.78
C ALA A 39 1.59 6.20 -12.00
N ARG A 40 0.93 6.20 -13.17
CA ARG A 40 -0.01 7.26 -13.57
C ARG A 40 -1.32 6.67 -14.09
N GLY A 41 -2.42 7.32 -13.73
CA GLY A 41 -3.78 6.96 -14.12
C GLY A 41 -4.50 6.12 -13.06
N ALA A 42 -5.79 6.39 -12.89
CA ALA A 42 -6.63 5.74 -11.87
C ALA A 42 -6.55 4.20 -11.91
N GLU A 43 -6.57 3.61 -13.10
CA GLU A 43 -6.52 2.15 -13.29
C GLU A 43 -5.19 1.55 -12.79
N ALA A 44 -4.06 2.14 -13.17
CA ALA A 44 -2.73 1.67 -12.77
C ALA A 44 -2.56 1.79 -11.24
N VAL A 45 -2.93 2.95 -10.68
CA VAL A 45 -2.86 3.20 -9.23
C VAL A 45 -3.72 2.18 -8.47
N ARG A 46 -4.99 2.02 -8.86
CA ARG A 46 -5.90 1.06 -8.22
C ARG A 46 -5.35 -0.35 -8.30
N THR A 47 -4.88 -0.76 -9.48
CA THR A 47 -4.38 -2.12 -9.71
C THR A 47 -3.18 -2.41 -8.81
N ILE A 48 -2.22 -1.48 -8.72
CA ILE A 48 -1.05 -1.61 -7.83
C ILE A 48 -1.49 -1.72 -6.37
N VAL A 49 -2.37 -0.84 -5.89
CA VAL A 49 -2.82 -0.85 -4.50
C VAL A 49 -3.54 -2.15 -4.16
N VAL A 50 -4.45 -2.62 -5.02
CA VAL A 50 -5.17 -3.89 -4.79
C VAL A 50 -4.19 -5.07 -4.75
N LYS A 51 -3.25 -5.15 -5.69
CA LYS A 51 -2.25 -6.23 -5.72
C LYS A 51 -1.26 -6.20 -4.56
N ALA A 52 -0.87 -5.01 -4.09
CA ALA A 52 -0.06 -4.86 -2.90
C ALA A 52 -0.75 -5.45 -1.65
N ARG A 53 -2.05 -5.20 -1.52
CA ARG A 53 -2.84 -5.68 -0.37
C ARG A 53 -3.01 -7.19 -0.33
N GLU A 54 -2.99 -7.86 -1.49
CA GLU A 54 -2.97 -9.33 -1.58
C GLU A 54 -1.68 -9.96 -1.02
N LEU A 55 -0.59 -9.20 -0.87
CA LEU A 55 0.68 -9.71 -0.31
C LEU A 55 0.71 -9.71 1.22
N TYR A 56 -0.10 -8.87 1.86
CA TYR A 56 -0.08 -8.75 3.31
C TYR A 56 -0.83 -9.90 3.96
N GLU A 57 -0.23 -10.49 4.99
CA GLU A 57 -0.89 -11.54 5.79
C GLU A 57 -1.92 -10.94 6.77
N PHE A 58 -1.74 -9.68 7.16
CA PHE A 58 -2.65 -8.87 7.96
C PHE A 58 -2.37 -7.38 7.75
N GLN A 59 -3.29 -6.53 8.19
CA GLN A 59 -3.10 -5.09 8.32
C GLN A 59 -3.62 -4.63 9.69
N ASP A 60 -2.73 -4.25 10.61
CA ASP A 60 -3.08 -3.76 11.94
C ASP A 60 -2.92 -2.24 11.97
N PHE A 61 -4.05 -1.53 11.80
CA PHE A 61 -4.06 -0.08 11.64
C PHE A 61 -3.94 0.64 12.99
N SER A 62 -2.85 1.36 13.16
CA SER A 62 -2.69 2.36 14.24
C SER A 62 -3.40 3.68 13.91
N TYR A 63 -3.63 3.96 12.63
CA TYR A 63 -4.38 5.11 12.15
C TYR A 63 -4.91 4.87 10.73
N ALA A 64 -6.15 5.27 10.48
CA ALA A 64 -6.74 5.37 9.14
C ALA A 64 -7.80 6.47 9.18
N GLY A 65 -7.55 7.60 8.52
CA GLY A 65 -8.46 8.74 8.58
C GLY A 65 -7.98 9.97 7.82
N ASP A 66 -8.84 10.99 7.83
CA ASP A 66 -8.57 12.26 7.15
C ASP A 66 -7.39 13.00 7.79
N PHE A 67 -6.50 13.52 6.95
CA PHE A 67 -5.28 14.21 7.32
C PHE A 67 -5.11 15.51 6.55
N GLY A 68 -4.93 16.62 7.26
CA GLY A 68 -4.89 17.96 6.65
C GLY A 68 -6.25 18.34 6.06
N ASP A 69 -6.25 19.34 5.16
CA ASP A 69 -7.50 19.90 4.63
C ASP A 69 -8.14 19.04 3.53
N ASN A 70 -7.36 18.19 2.85
CA ASN A 70 -7.82 17.39 1.72
C ASN A 70 -6.98 16.11 1.55
N GLY A 71 -6.60 15.46 2.65
CA GLY A 71 -5.75 14.27 2.60
C GLY A 71 -6.30 13.12 3.42
N PHE A 72 -5.70 11.95 3.22
CA PHE A 72 -5.96 10.74 3.99
C PHE A 72 -4.62 10.10 4.37
N LEU A 73 -4.54 9.58 5.60
CA LEU A 73 -3.34 8.94 6.11
C LEU A 73 -3.70 7.56 6.65
N GLU A 74 -2.88 6.59 6.30
CA GLU A 74 -2.92 5.25 6.87
C GLU A 74 -1.57 4.90 7.48
N ILE A 75 -1.58 4.35 8.69
CA ILE A 75 -0.39 3.83 9.36
C ILE A 75 -0.74 2.48 9.93
N TYR A 76 -0.12 1.42 9.42
CA TYR A 76 -0.39 0.06 9.87
C TYR A 76 0.87 -0.79 9.93
N ASP A 77 0.79 -1.82 10.76
CA ASP A 77 1.73 -2.93 10.79
C ASP A 77 1.17 -4.09 9.95
N ALA A 78 2.06 -4.84 9.30
CA ALA A 78 1.76 -5.96 8.42
C ALA A 78 2.91 -6.97 8.42
N SER A 79 2.74 -8.08 7.72
CA SER A 79 3.83 -9.01 7.36
C SER A 79 3.65 -9.53 5.94
N ILE A 80 4.76 -9.94 5.34
CA ILE A 80 4.80 -10.62 4.03
C ILE A 80 5.75 -11.81 4.16
N GLN A 81 5.24 -13.03 3.94
CA GLN A 81 6.02 -14.27 4.10
C GLN A 81 6.71 -14.37 5.47
N GLY A 82 6.01 -13.98 6.53
CA GLY A 82 6.53 -13.93 7.90
C GLY A 82 7.48 -12.76 8.21
N GLU A 83 7.91 -11.97 7.22
CA GLU A 83 8.77 -10.81 7.46
C GLU A 83 7.93 -9.58 7.89
N PRO A 84 8.30 -8.91 8.99
CA PRO A 84 7.54 -7.76 9.50
C PRO A 84 7.69 -6.54 8.61
N LEU A 85 6.60 -5.77 8.50
CA LEU A 85 6.50 -4.58 7.68
C LEU A 85 5.67 -3.52 8.39
N LYS A 86 6.13 -2.27 8.40
CA LYS A 86 5.29 -1.11 8.71
C LYS A 86 5.07 -0.31 7.45
N VAL A 87 3.83 0.11 7.24
CA VAL A 87 3.40 0.86 6.06
C VAL A 87 2.81 2.20 6.48
N VAL A 88 3.18 3.24 5.74
CA VAL A 88 2.56 4.57 5.81
C VAL A 88 2.07 4.93 4.41
N VAL A 89 0.79 5.24 4.28
CA VAL A 89 0.18 5.71 3.02
C VAL A 89 -0.29 7.14 3.24
N THR A 90 0.12 8.04 2.36
CA THR A 90 -0.44 9.40 2.28
C THR A 90 -1.18 9.55 0.96
N VAL A 91 -2.39 10.07 1.03
CA VAL A 91 -3.22 10.41 -0.12
C VAL A 91 -3.51 11.89 -0.06
N THR A 92 -3.24 12.62 -1.14
CA THR A 92 -3.64 14.02 -1.31
C THR A 92 -4.75 14.07 -2.35
N GLY A 93 -5.84 14.76 -2.02
CA GLY A 93 -6.95 14.98 -2.94
C GLY A 93 -6.75 16.20 -3.84
N ASN A 94 -7.44 16.21 -4.97
CA ASN A 94 -7.59 17.40 -5.82
C ASN A 94 -8.78 18.27 -5.38
N ALA A 95 -9.01 19.40 -6.07
CA ALA A 95 -10.10 20.33 -5.76
C ALA A 95 -11.52 19.75 -5.92
N ALA A 96 -11.67 18.63 -6.63
CA ALA A 96 -12.92 17.89 -6.75
C ALA A 96 -13.12 16.85 -5.62
N GLY A 97 -12.18 16.76 -4.68
CA GLY A 97 -12.20 15.78 -3.58
C GLY A 97 -11.80 14.37 -4.01
N GLN A 98 -11.21 14.19 -5.19
CA GLN A 98 -10.73 12.89 -5.68
C GLN A 98 -9.29 12.68 -5.25
N ALA A 99 -8.91 11.44 -4.94
CA ALA A 99 -7.53 11.08 -4.63
C ALA A 99 -6.62 11.27 -5.85
N GLN A 100 -5.64 12.16 -5.72
CA GLN A 100 -4.78 12.62 -6.81
C GLN A 100 -3.36 12.09 -6.68
N ASP A 101 -2.73 12.26 -5.51
CA ASP A 101 -1.33 11.93 -5.31
C ASP A 101 -1.16 10.99 -4.13
N LEU A 102 -0.63 9.79 -4.40
CA LEU A 102 -0.40 8.76 -3.40
C LEU A 102 1.10 8.56 -3.21
N ALA A 103 1.53 8.49 -1.95
CA ALA A 103 2.87 8.05 -1.60
C ALA A 103 2.82 6.94 -0.55
N VAL A 104 3.60 5.87 -0.77
CA VAL A 104 3.64 4.71 0.12
C VAL A 104 5.07 4.45 0.62
N LEU A 105 5.22 4.42 1.93
CA LEU A 105 6.46 4.03 2.60
C LEU A 105 6.30 2.65 3.22
N HIS A 106 7.13 1.72 2.77
CA HIS A 106 7.34 0.41 3.39
C HIS A 106 8.64 0.40 4.18
N ARG A 107 8.65 -0.18 5.38
CA ARG A 107 9.87 -0.34 6.19
C ARG A 107 9.83 -1.62 7.05
N PRO A 108 10.97 -2.24 7.39
CA PRO A 108 12.35 -1.85 7.08
C PRO A 108 12.76 -2.17 5.63
N ARG A 109 13.97 -1.74 5.24
CA ARG A 109 14.47 -1.86 3.85
C ARG A 109 14.42 -3.29 3.29
N ASN A 110 14.79 -4.30 4.08
CA ASN A 110 14.81 -5.68 3.60
C ASN A 110 13.40 -6.16 3.23
N SER A 111 12.40 -5.90 4.08
CA SER A 111 11.00 -6.23 3.79
C SER A 111 10.43 -5.41 2.62
N LEU A 112 10.85 -4.15 2.47
CA LEU A 112 10.53 -3.34 1.29
C LEU A 112 11.09 -3.94 -0.01
N LEU A 113 12.34 -4.42 0.00
CA LEU A 113 12.96 -5.04 -1.17
C LEU A 113 12.26 -6.37 -1.52
N LEU A 114 11.91 -7.17 -0.51
CA LEU A 114 11.09 -8.37 -0.70
C LEU A 114 9.72 -8.03 -1.31
N PHE A 115 9.02 -7.04 -0.75
CA PHE A 115 7.74 -6.58 -1.29
C PHE A 115 7.86 -6.14 -2.76
N SER A 116 8.91 -5.39 -3.10
CA SER A 116 9.15 -4.95 -4.48
C SER A 116 9.28 -6.13 -5.45
N ARG A 117 10.10 -7.14 -5.11
CA ARG A 117 10.26 -8.34 -5.97
C ARG A 117 8.96 -9.13 -6.13
N LEU A 118 8.21 -9.32 -5.06
CA LEU A 118 6.91 -10.01 -5.12
C LEU A 118 5.88 -9.24 -5.95
N MET A 119 5.93 -7.90 -5.94
CA MET A 119 5.11 -7.08 -6.81
C MET A 119 5.53 -7.21 -8.28
N HIS A 120 6.84 -7.26 -8.57
CA HIS A 120 7.34 -7.54 -9.90
C HIS A 120 6.83 -8.89 -10.41
N GLU A 121 6.94 -9.95 -9.61
CA GLU A 121 6.42 -11.29 -9.94
C GLU A 121 4.91 -11.27 -10.20
N LYS A 122 4.12 -10.60 -9.34
CA LYS A 122 2.66 -10.46 -9.52
C LYS A 122 2.29 -9.77 -10.83
N PHE A 123 3.13 -8.87 -11.31
CA PHE A 123 2.92 -8.11 -12.55
C PHE A 123 3.66 -8.67 -13.76
N ALA A 124 4.30 -9.83 -13.64
CA ALA A 124 5.06 -10.43 -14.73
C ALA A 124 4.25 -10.50 -16.03
N GLY A 125 4.84 -10.00 -17.12
CA GLY A 125 4.18 -9.90 -18.43
C GLY A 125 3.29 -8.66 -18.62
N THR A 126 3.27 -7.72 -17.66
CA THR A 126 2.57 -6.44 -17.78
C THR A 126 3.54 -5.25 -17.68
N PRO A 127 3.21 -4.08 -18.24
CA PRO A 127 4.03 -2.87 -18.07
C PRO A 127 4.20 -2.44 -16.61
N LEU A 128 3.30 -2.83 -15.71
CA LEU A 128 3.38 -2.45 -14.29
C LEU A 128 4.56 -3.11 -13.58
N ALA A 129 5.11 -4.21 -14.11
CA ALA A 129 6.30 -4.86 -13.53
C ALA A 129 7.54 -3.95 -13.58
N GLU A 130 7.61 -3.02 -14.53
CA GLU A 130 8.73 -2.06 -14.68
C GLU A 130 8.84 -1.09 -13.50
N HIS A 131 7.77 -0.93 -12.74
CA HIS A 131 7.80 -0.16 -11.50
C HIS A 131 8.48 -0.91 -10.34
N PHE A 132 8.81 -2.19 -10.46
CA PHE A 132 9.27 -2.98 -9.32
C PHE A 132 10.58 -3.71 -9.61
N LEU A 133 11.34 -4.01 -8.56
CA LEU A 133 12.64 -4.66 -8.67
C LEU A 133 12.49 -6.07 -9.22
N SER A 134 13.21 -6.35 -10.30
CA SER A 134 13.43 -7.72 -10.77
C SER A 134 14.49 -8.43 -9.93
N ASP A 135 14.53 -9.76 -9.94
CA ASP A 135 15.56 -10.54 -9.23
C ASP A 135 16.99 -10.31 -9.76
N GLU A 136 17.13 -9.78 -10.97
CA GLU A 136 18.42 -9.49 -11.60
C GLU A 136 18.97 -8.08 -11.28
N SER A 137 18.29 -7.32 -10.41
CA SER A 137 18.61 -5.91 -10.07
C SER A 137 19.36 -5.73 -8.75
#